data_AF-A0A8J3L0U9-F1
#
_entry.id   AF-A0A8J3L0U9-F1
#
_cell.length_a   1.000
_cell.length_b   1.000
_cell.length_c   1.000
_cell.angle_alpha   90.00
_cell.angle_beta   90.00
_cell.angle_gamma   90.00
#
_symmetry.space_group_name_H-M   'P 1'
#
loop_
_entity.id
_entity.type
_entity.pdbx_description
1 polymer ?
#
loop_
_entity_poly.entity_id
_entity_poly.type
_entity_poly.pdbx_seq_one_letter_code
_entity_poly.pdbx_strand_id
1 'polypeptide(L)'
;MSDRSALTHMSIGRSLRGGKRFPCLEPPITPAADSPPMEGGNMRPEVALTRKGRRWRLPLAGLATAALVAAGTLVSGGTAQAATIDTSANYVLVNRHSGKAMDLWNWSTADGAPVNQFTRNDLAVQQWRFVDVGSGYYQIRSVHSGKVLELPNANDGIQLVQNTAVSGNTRQHFGVTDSAGGHVRFINRHSGKAVEVWSWSAADGGMLSQYQDLDGYNQQWQLVKLGSGGGTGCGSGSFHAEAVLSGSTWTARNGSSTVYTGSDLRSAVQAAVNSLSAGRTAKQRVVVRGSGSMSANARISLPSYTTIDVCGTINVTGTGSGDQAPIYSRGTTQVEVQHLNLTGTPLYGVFMRNVTDVVLGQLDMRLSAGLGVRIDNRGDTSQWTRNVRIDNVYVSGASSHAVETYGVDGLTVGTVTARNVGESGLLLNQTINATVGTVDAENAGAGTGYAAFRMANRNGRIGSAYSTNIRVGTVRARGGGRGIFCVSESGGAAIDRVDIANTGNNAILIENCYNVNIAANGGTISGGGEVRLAERTEFPGNRDITLRNFTLVDNRIVENPCADNLTITGITLTNSAITRC
;
A
#
# COMPACT_ATOMS: atom_id res chain seq x y z
N MET A 1 -38.92 -36.86 51.01
CA MET A 1 -37.52 -36.89 50.51
C MET A 1 -37.04 -35.45 50.63
N SER A 2 -36.37 -35.01 51.72
CA SER A 2 -35.11 -35.51 52.32
C SER A 2 -33.96 -35.51 51.32
N ASP A 3 -32.81 -34.87 51.56
CA ASP A 3 -32.32 -34.09 52.74
C ASP A 3 -31.50 -32.85 52.28
N ARG A 4 -31.42 -31.73 53.02
CA ARG A 4 -30.35 -31.36 53.99
C ARG A 4 -28.93 -31.76 53.53
N SER A 5 -27.92 -30.88 53.55
CA SER A 5 -27.42 -30.21 54.77
C SER A 5 -26.52 -28.97 54.48
N ALA A 6 -25.87 -28.42 55.52
CA ALA A 6 -25.16 -27.12 55.56
C ALA A 6 -23.94 -27.20 56.55
N LEU A 7 -23.05 -26.21 56.74
CA LEU A 7 -23.10 -24.79 56.37
C LEU A 7 -21.86 -24.34 55.55
N THR A 8 -20.84 -23.53 55.91
CA THR A 8 -20.43 -22.81 57.13
C THR A 8 -19.70 -21.51 56.73
N HIS A 9 -19.69 -20.49 57.61
CA HIS A 9 -19.15 -19.15 57.33
C HIS A 9 -17.61 -19.05 57.28
N MET A 10 -17.11 -18.02 56.58
CA MET A 10 -16.46 -16.91 57.28
C MET A 10 -16.75 -15.56 56.58
N SER A 11 -16.66 -14.45 57.31
CA SER A 11 -16.96 -13.09 56.84
C SER A 11 -15.94 -12.12 57.42
N ILE A 12 -15.61 -11.05 56.69
CA ILE A 12 -15.30 -9.68 57.16
C ILE A 12 -15.15 -8.79 55.91
N GLY A 13 -15.47 -7.49 56.02
CA GLY A 13 -15.33 -6.51 54.95
C GLY A 13 -15.03 -5.11 55.51
N ARG A 14 -15.28 -4.05 54.70
CA ARG A 14 -14.89 -2.62 54.91
C ARG A 14 -13.40 -2.35 54.59
N SER A 15 -12.99 -1.16 54.17
CA SER A 15 -13.71 -0.02 53.54
C SER A 15 -12.68 0.88 52.82
N LEU A 16 -13.08 1.56 51.74
CA LEU A 16 -12.21 2.50 51.00
C LEU A 16 -12.42 3.95 51.46
N ARG A 17 -11.34 4.63 51.90
CA ARG A 17 -11.06 6.07 51.71
C ARG A 17 -9.78 6.50 52.44
N GLY A 18 -9.11 7.52 51.91
CA GLY A 18 -8.05 8.27 52.60
C GLY A 18 -6.65 8.00 52.04
N GLY A 19 -5.96 9.05 51.62
CA GLY A 19 -4.54 9.00 51.24
C GLY A 19 -3.83 10.31 51.58
N LYS A 20 -2.50 10.28 51.69
CA LYS A 20 -1.62 11.46 51.77
C LYS A 20 -0.14 11.07 51.59
N ARG A 21 0.48 11.65 50.54
CA ARG A 21 1.83 12.24 50.39
C ARG A 21 3.11 11.60 51.02
N PHE A 22 4.24 12.07 50.45
CA PHE A 22 5.64 12.00 50.90
C PHE A 22 6.45 10.77 50.46
N PRO A 23 7.77 10.92 50.21
CA PRO A 23 8.35 11.96 49.36
C PRO A 23 9.39 11.41 48.35
N CYS A 24 9.69 12.18 47.30
CA CYS A 24 10.88 11.94 46.47
C CYS A 24 12.07 12.73 47.02
N LEU A 25 13.28 12.18 46.91
CA LEU A 25 14.55 12.83 47.25
C LEU A 25 15.49 12.82 46.04
N GLU A 26 15.84 14.01 45.55
CA GLU A 26 17.10 14.28 44.83
C GLU A 26 18.18 14.60 45.89
N PRO A 27 19.50 14.44 45.63
CA PRO A 27 20.28 15.39 44.81
C PRO A 27 21.52 14.72 44.13
N PRO A 28 22.61 15.43 43.69
CA PRO A 28 22.81 16.84 43.29
C PRO A 28 23.34 16.99 41.84
N ILE A 29 23.80 18.19 41.45
CA ILE A 29 24.33 18.55 40.12
C ILE A 29 25.63 19.39 40.25
N THR A 30 26.46 19.44 39.20
CA THR A 30 27.59 20.40 38.93
C THR A 30 28.90 20.18 39.73
N PRO A 31 30.06 20.80 39.35
CA PRO A 31 30.37 21.67 38.18
C PRO A 31 31.53 21.14 37.29
N ALA A 32 32.06 21.99 36.39
CA ALA A 32 33.12 21.68 35.41
C ALA A 32 34.31 22.66 35.49
N ALA A 33 35.46 22.33 34.87
CA ALA A 33 36.55 23.27 34.57
C ALA A 33 37.53 22.80 33.46
N ASP A 34 38.14 23.79 32.80
CA ASP A 34 39.47 23.85 32.17
C ASP A 34 39.87 23.19 30.83
N SER A 35 40.77 23.94 30.17
CA SER A 35 41.59 23.80 28.96
C SER A 35 42.74 24.84 29.13
N PRO A 36 43.68 25.14 28.19
CA PRO A 36 44.06 24.58 26.89
C PRO A 36 45.58 24.14 26.96
N PRO A 37 46.57 24.39 26.05
CA PRO A 37 46.62 24.95 24.68
C PRO A 37 47.40 24.08 23.64
N MET A 38 47.75 24.70 22.50
CA MET A 38 48.30 24.07 21.28
C MET A 38 49.83 24.15 21.14
N GLU A 39 50.39 23.22 20.35
CA GLU A 39 51.50 23.40 19.39
C GLU A 39 51.34 22.29 18.31
N GLY A 40 51.90 22.34 17.09
CA GLY A 40 52.78 23.35 16.47
C GLY A 40 53.84 22.67 15.59
N GLY A 41 53.64 22.54 14.27
CA GLY A 41 54.61 21.82 13.43
C GLY A 41 54.32 21.80 11.92
N ASN A 42 54.88 22.76 11.19
CA ASN A 42 54.97 22.72 9.72
C ASN A 42 56.23 21.97 9.27
N MET A 43 56.12 21.09 8.26
CA MET A 43 57.07 21.11 7.12
C MET A 43 56.59 20.27 5.92
N ARG A 44 56.62 20.89 4.74
CA ARG A 44 56.94 20.20 3.49
C ARG A 44 58.48 20.17 3.34
N PRO A 45 59.06 19.36 2.44
CA PRO A 45 59.21 19.89 1.09
C PRO A 45 58.78 18.94 -0.02
N GLU A 46 58.61 19.55 -1.19
CA GLU A 46 58.24 18.96 -2.47
C GLU A 46 59.50 18.73 -3.31
N VAL A 47 59.61 17.59 -4.01
CA VAL A 47 60.61 17.38 -5.06
C VAL A 47 59.95 16.72 -6.27
N ALA A 48 59.66 17.53 -7.29
CA ALA A 48 59.36 17.05 -8.63
C ALA A 48 60.64 17.10 -9.49
N LEU A 49 60.89 16.07 -10.30
CA LEU A 49 61.90 16.14 -11.36
C LEU A 49 61.46 15.37 -12.62
N THR A 50 61.73 15.98 -13.77
CA THR A 50 60.98 15.78 -15.01
C THR A 50 61.65 14.89 -16.06
N ARG A 51 60.87 14.56 -17.10
CA ARG A 51 61.17 14.65 -18.56
C ARG A 51 61.62 13.39 -19.33
N LYS A 52 60.99 13.25 -20.51
CA LYS A 52 61.36 12.46 -21.72
C LYS A 52 61.31 10.93 -21.54
N GLY A 53 60.81 10.10 -22.47
CA GLY A 53 60.07 10.36 -23.71
C GLY A 53 60.78 9.89 -24.98
N ARG A 54 60.30 8.81 -25.61
CA ARG A 54 60.66 8.42 -26.99
C ARG A 54 59.56 7.57 -27.66
N ARG A 55 59.33 7.78 -28.95
CA ARG A 55 58.48 6.92 -29.82
C ARG A 55 59.34 5.84 -30.47
N TRP A 56 58.78 4.63 -30.64
CA TRP A 56 59.18 3.65 -31.65
C TRP A 56 57.91 3.05 -32.29
N ARG A 57 58.01 2.50 -33.51
CA ARG A 57 56.88 1.97 -34.30
C ARG A 57 57.29 0.71 -35.07
N LEU A 58 56.51 -0.36 -34.88
CA LEU A 58 56.19 -1.41 -35.88
C LEU A 58 57.38 -2.26 -36.41
N PRO A 59 57.18 -3.31 -37.24
CA PRO A 59 55.94 -3.95 -37.73
C PRO A 59 55.86 -5.49 -37.45
N LEU A 60 55.03 -6.18 -38.26
CA LEU A 60 54.68 -7.62 -38.32
C LEU A 60 53.60 -8.06 -37.32
N ALA A 61 52.37 -8.45 -37.71
CA ALA A 61 51.84 -9.12 -38.92
C ALA A 61 52.07 -10.64 -38.96
N GLY A 62 51.15 -11.38 -38.33
CA GLY A 62 50.94 -12.82 -38.50
C GLY A 62 49.44 -13.10 -38.58
N LEU A 63 48.98 -13.68 -39.70
CA LEU A 63 47.58 -13.98 -39.94
C LEU A 63 47.21 -15.36 -39.36
N ALA A 64 46.21 -15.39 -38.47
CA ALA A 64 45.58 -16.62 -38.00
C ALA A 64 44.06 -16.44 -38.02
N THR A 65 43.42 -16.75 -39.15
CA THR A 65 41.97 -16.64 -39.35
C THR A 65 41.22 -17.78 -38.67
N ALA A 66 40.95 -17.63 -37.38
CA ALA A 66 39.96 -18.46 -36.68
C ALA A 66 38.55 -17.95 -36.99
N ALA A 67 37.79 -18.69 -37.81
CA ALA A 67 36.42 -18.34 -38.20
C ALA A 67 35.42 -18.62 -37.06
N LEU A 68 35.42 -17.79 -36.03
CA LEU A 68 34.41 -17.79 -34.98
C LEU A 68 33.11 -17.17 -35.51
N VAL A 69 32.09 -18.01 -35.75
CA VAL A 69 30.73 -17.56 -36.04
C VAL A 69 30.13 -16.99 -34.76
N ALA A 70 30.38 -15.70 -34.52
CA ALA A 70 29.73 -14.94 -33.46
C ALA A 70 28.26 -14.69 -33.85
N ALA A 71 27.41 -15.68 -33.58
CA ALA A 71 25.95 -15.53 -33.66
C ALA A 71 25.52 -14.46 -32.65
N GLY A 72 25.32 -13.23 -33.14
CA GLY A 72 25.11 -12.06 -32.31
C GLY A 72 23.76 -12.08 -31.59
N THR A 73 23.74 -12.58 -30.35
CA THR A 73 22.72 -12.19 -29.38
C THR A 73 22.97 -10.74 -28.97
N LEU A 74 22.40 -9.82 -29.75
CA LEU A 74 22.15 -8.46 -29.27
C LEU A 74 21.28 -8.57 -28.03
N VAL A 75 21.90 -8.50 -26.85
CA VAL A 75 21.18 -8.31 -25.60
C VAL A 75 20.52 -6.93 -25.70
N SER A 76 19.24 -6.92 -26.05
CA SER A 76 18.40 -5.75 -25.92
C SER A 76 18.27 -5.44 -24.43
N GLY A 77 19.21 -4.66 -23.91
CA GLY A 77 19.08 -4.05 -22.59
C GLY A 77 17.77 -3.29 -22.58
N GLY A 78 16.78 -3.81 -21.85
CA GLY A 78 15.45 -3.22 -21.81
C GLY A 78 15.58 -1.78 -21.36
N THR A 79 15.24 -0.84 -22.25
CA THR A 79 15.23 0.58 -21.92
C THR A 79 14.34 0.77 -20.69
N ALA A 80 14.89 1.33 -19.62
CA ALA A 80 14.14 1.60 -18.40
C ALA A 80 12.86 2.37 -18.78
N GLN A 81 11.72 1.70 -18.59
CA GLN A 81 10.46 2.19 -19.13
C GLN A 81 9.91 3.23 -18.16
N ALA A 82 10.23 4.50 -18.44
CA ALA A 82 9.92 5.65 -17.59
C ALA A 82 8.48 5.60 -17.06
N ALA A 83 8.31 5.84 -15.76
CA ALA A 83 7.01 5.82 -15.10
C ALA A 83 6.00 6.68 -15.88
N THR A 84 5.08 6.03 -16.60
CA THR A 84 4.22 6.71 -17.57
C THR A 84 3.14 7.49 -16.84
N ILE A 85 3.36 8.81 -16.76
CA ILE A 85 2.47 9.77 -16.10
C ILE A 85 1.14 9.85 -16.85
N ASP A 86 0.05 9.50 -16.18
CA ASP A 86 -1.29 9.70 -16.70
C ASP A 86 -1.76 11.12 -16.40
N THR A 87 -1.59 12.03 -17.35
CA THR A 87 -2.03 13.43 -17.24
C THR A 87 -3.55 13.61 -17.19
N SER A 88 -4.35 12.53 -17.29
CA SER A 88 -5.79 12.55 -16.98
C SER A 88 -6.10 12.40 -15.48
N ALA A 89 -5.16 11.85 -14.70
CA ALA A 89 -5.37 11.48 -13.31
C ALA A 89 -4.86 12.51 -12.30
N ASN A 90 -5.42 12.46 -11.09
CA ASN A 90 -4.86 13.12 -9.91
C ASN A 90 -3.92 12.13 -9.19
N TYR A 91 -2.96 12.65 -8.44
CA TYR A 91 -2.00 11.88 -7.67
C TYR A 91 -1.81 12.47 -6.27
N VAL A 92 -1.63 11.60 -5.28
CA VAL A 92 -1.04 11.99 -3.99
C VAL A 92 0.44 11.63 -4.03
N LEU A 93 1.29 12.61 -3.76
CA LEU A 93 2.75 12.48 -3.88
C LEU A 93 3.33 12.20 -2.49
N VAL A 94 3.64 10.94 -2.21
CA VAL A 94 4.05 10.49 -0.86
C VAL A 94 5.57 10.34 -0.78
N ASN A 95 6.22 11.01 0.18
CA ASN A 95 7.66 10.93 0.34
C ASN A 95 8.10 9.58 0.92
N ARG A 96 9.16 8.99 0.37
CA ARG A 96 9.66 7.66 0.78
C ARG A 96 10.22 7.65 2.20
N HIS A 97 10.88 8.72 2.63
CA HIS A 97 11.50 8.77 3.96
C HIS A 97 10.47 8.95 5.08
N SER A 98 9.58 9.94 4.94
CA SER A 98 8.63 10.31 6.00
C SER A 98 7.28 9.60 5.93
N GLY A 99 6.92 9.01 4.78
CA GLY A 99 5.58 8.46 4.52
C GLY A 99 4.48 9.52 4.42
N LYS A 100 4.83 10.81 4.37
CA LYS A 100 3.88 11.94 4.34
C LYS A 100 3.63 12.43 2.92
N ALA A 101 2.46 13.00 2.69
CA ALA A 101 2.05 13.54 1.41
C ALA A 101 2.55 14.99 1.24
N MET A 102 2.90 15.36 0.01
CA MET A 102 3.08 16.76 -0.40
C MET A 102 1.76 17.51 -0.24
N ASP A 103 1.75 18.57 0.56
CA ASP A 103 0.57 19.25 1.10
C ASP A 103 0.68 20.78 0.93
N LEU A 104 -0.37 21.40 0.42
CA LEU A 104 -0.47 22.84 0.22
C LEU A 104 -0.83 23.55 1.54
N TRP A 105 0.18 24.21 2.12
CA TRP A 105 0.15 24.65 3.52
C TRP A 105 -0.99 25.62 3.85
N ASN A 106 -1.65 25.34 4.99
CA ASN A 106 -2.81 26.09 5.49
C ASN A 106 -3.93 26.28 4.44
N TRP A 107 -4.02 25.37 3.46
CA TRP A 107 -4.98 25.36 2.35
C TRP A 107 -4.99 26.66 1.52
N SER A 108 -3.88 27.41 1.53
CA SER A 108 -3.79 28.71 0.88
C SER A 108 -3.88 28.60 -0.64
N THR A 109 -4.63 29.50 -1.27
CA THR A 109 -4.74 29.61 -2.74
C THR A 109 -3.93 30.78 -3.32
N ALA A 110 -3.13 31.46 -2.50
CA ALA A 110 -2.29 32.59 -2.91
C ALA A 110 -1.05 32.15 -3.72
N ASP A 111 -0.54 33.07 -4.54
CA ASP A 111 0.81 32.95 -5.11
C ASP A 111 1.88 33.04 -4.00
N GLY A 112 2.97 32.31 -4.15
CA GLY A 112 4.03 32.19 -3.14
C GLY A 112 3.66 31.37 -1.90
N ALA A 113 2.49 30.72 -1.86
CA ALA A 113 2.08 29.90 -0.71
C ALA A 113 2.98 28.65 -0.56
N PRO A 114 3.49 28.34 0.65
CA PRO A 114 4.34 27.17 0.89
C PRO A 114 3.68 25.83 0.55
N VAL A 115 4.49 24.91 0.03
CA VAL A 115 4.14 23.48 -0.11
C VAL A 115 5.07 22.68 0.80
N ASN A 116 4.47 21.99 1.76
CA ASN A 116 5.14 21.25 2.84
C ASN A 116 4.78 19.76 2.73
N GLN A 117 5.16 18.96 3.74
CA GLN A 117 4.59 17.62 3.93
C GLN A 117 3.56 17.60 5.06
N PHE A 118 2.55 16.74 4.94
CA PHE A 118 1.61 16.44 6.01
C PHE A 118 1.17 14.97 6.00
N THR A 119 0.65 14.49 7.14
CA THR A 119 0.03 13.18 7.29
C THR A 119 -1.04 13.00 6.21
N ARG A 120 -0.91 11.91 5.43
CA ARG A 120 -1.74 11.65 4.26
C ARG A 120 -3.22 11.54 4.67
N ASN A 121 -4.05 12.35 4.03
CA ASN A 121 -5.50 12.47 4.26
C ASN A 121 -6.33 12.58 2.95
N ASP A 122 -5.66 12.60 1.79
CA ASP A 122 -6.23 12.61 0.43
C ASP A 122 -7.18 13.78 0.12
N LEU A 123 -7.18 14.84 0.95
CA LEU A 123 -7.85 16.11 0.66
C LEU A 123 -7.24 16.78 -0.59
N ALA A 124 -7.99 17.66 -1.25
CA ALA A 124 -7.57 18.31 -2.50
C ALA A 124 -6.22 19.06 -2.41
N VAL A 125 -5.82 19.49 -1.21
CA VAL A 125 -4.52 20.13 -0.93
C VAL A 125 -3.32 19.19 -0.99
N GLN A 126 -3.56 17.88 -0.95
CA GLN A 126 -2.57 16.82 -1.17
C GLN A 126 -2.67 16.18 -2.56
N GLN A 127 -3.59 16.65 -3.40
CA GLN A 127 -3.82 16.13 -4.74
C GLN A 127 -3.16 17.02 -5.80
N TRP A 128 -2.40 16.38 -6.67
CA TRP A 128 -1.57 17.00 -7.69
C TRP A 128 -1.84 16.35 -9.05
N ARG A 129 -1.93 17.16 -10.11
CA ARG A 129 -2.14 16.69 -11.48
C ARG A 129 -1.01 17.17 -12.37
N PHE A 130 -0.45 16.26 -13.15
CA PHE A 130 0.62 16.56 -14.10
C PHE A 130 0.03 17.13 -15.39
N VAL A 131 0.62 18.23 -15.86
CA VAL A 131 0.31 18.88 -17.14
C VAL A 131 1.60 18.88 -17.95
N ASP A 132 1.62 18.12 -19.06
CA ASP A 132 2.78 18.05 -19.96
C ASP A 132 3.06 19.44 -20.58
N VAL A 133 4.33 19.85 -20.54
CA VAL A 133 4.85 21.06 -21.20
C VAL A 133 5.93 20.74 -22.25
N GLY A 134 5.99 19.48 -22.67
CA GLY A 134 6.85 18.98 -23.72
C GLY A 134 8.28 18.66 -23.28
N SER A 135 8.97 17.85 -24.10
CA SER A 135 10.36 17.42 -23.87
C SER A 135 10.58 16.64 -22.57
N GLY A 136 9.56 15.93 -22.07
CA GLY A 136 9.65 15.14 -20.83
C GLY A 136 9.49 15.92 -19.52
N TYR A 137 9.01 17.17 -19.60
CA TYR A 137 8.76 18.03 -18.44
C TYR A 137 7.28 18.28 -18.22
N TYR A 138 6.89 18.43 -16.95
CA TYR A 138 5.53 18.72 -16.52
C TYR A 138 5.47 19.98 -15.65
N GLN A 139 4.36 20.71 -15.75
CA GLN A 139 3.87 21.49 -14.61
C GLN A 139 3.12 20.54 -13.67
N ILE A 140 3.44 20.59 -12.38
CA ILE A 140 2.71 19.84 -11.34
C ILE A 140 1.70 20.81 -10.72
N ARG A 141 0.40 20.56 -10.96
CA ARG A 141 -0.71 21.47 -10.62
C ARG A 141 -1.48 20.99 -9.40
N SER A 142 -1.69 21.87 -8.41
CA SER A 142 -2.57 21.59 -7.27
C SER A 142 -4.01 21.48 -7.75
N VAL A 143 -4.72 20.45 -7.27
CA VAL A 143 -6.15 20.25 -7.52
C VAL A 143 -7.00 21.22 -6.70
N HIS A 144 -6.51 21.68 -5.54
CA HIS A 144 -7.19 22.65 -4.67
C HIS A 144 -7.21 24.07 -5.24
N SER A 145 -6.06 24.56 -5.73
CA SER A 145 -5.90 25.96 -6.12
C SER A 145 -5.82 26.22 -7.63
N GLY A 146 -5.63 25.17 -8.44
CA GLY A 146 -5.33 25.28 -9.87
C GLY A 146 -3.96 25.86 -10.22
N LYS A 147 -3.17 26.27 -9.21
CA LYS A 147 -1.79 26.79 -9.35
C LYS A 147 -0.77 25.65 -9.48
N VAL A 148 0.43 25.96 -9.94
CA VAL A 148 1.49 24.99 -10.20
C VAL A 148 2.65 25.16 -9.23
N LEU A 149 3.38 24.09 -8.96
CA LEU A 149 4.60 24.14 -8.16
C LEU A 149 5.65 25.04 -8.81
N GLU A 150 6.40 25.80 -8.00
CA GLU A 150 7.56 26.59 -8.42
C GLU A 150 8.66 26.56 -7.36
N LEU A 151 9.91 26.50 -7.81
CA LEU A 151 11.09 26.80 -6.99
C LEU A 151 11.58 28.21 -7.34
N PRO A 152 11.47 29.22 -6.45
CA PRO A 152 11.65 30.63 -6.81
C PRO A 152 13.01 30.98 -7.45
N ASN A 153 14.06 30.23 -7.11
CA ASN A 153 15.43 30.36 -7.59
C ASN A 153 16.15 28.99 -7.55
N ALA A 154 17.45 28.95 -7.86
CA ALA A 154 18.25 27.72 -7.91
C ALA A 154 19.03 27.37 -6.61
N ASN A 155 18.79 28.10 -5.51
CA ASN A 155 19.50 27.89 -4.25
C ASN A 155 19.05 26.61 -3.54
N ASP A 156 19.97 25.95 -2.85
CA ASP A 156 19.66 24.80 -2.00
C ASP A 156 18.81 25.23 -0.79
N GLY A 157 17.87 24.38 -0.38
CA GLY A 157 16.98 24.65 0.76
C GLY A 157 15.92 25.74 0.53
N ILE A 158 15.77 26.28 -0.69
CA ILE A 158 14.67 27.22 -0.99
C ILE A 158 13.32 26.51 -0.90
N GLN A 159 12.38 27.11 -0.17
CA GLN A 159 11.00 26.64 -0.02
C GLN A 159 10.34 26.41 -1.39
N LEU A 160 9.76 25.22 -1.59
CA LEU A 160 8.83 24.92 -2.67
C LEU A 160 7.51 25.67 -2.42
N VAL A 161 7.02 26.39 -3.43
CA VAL A 161 5.76 27.15 -3.36
C VAL A 161 4.83 26.77 -4.50
N GLN A 162 3.57 27.23 -4.46
CA GLN A 162 2.73 27.32 -5.64
C GLN A 162 2.76 28.72 -6.26
N ASN A 163 2.58 28.81 -7.57
CA ASN A 163 2.31 30.06 -8.29
C ASN A 163 1.34 29.84 -9.47
N THR A 164 0.73 30.93 -9.93
CA THR A 164 -0.02 31.02 -11.19
C THR A 164 0.86 30.52 -12.34
N ALA A 165 0.30 29.66 -13.20
CA ALA A 165 1.06 29.01 -14.27
C ALA A 165 1.49 30.02 -15.36
N VAL A 166 2.79 30.11 -15.61
CA VAL A 166 3.39 31.00 -16.61
C VAL A 166 4.03 30.16 -17.71
N SER A 167 3.58 30.35 -18.96
CA SER A 167 4.13 29.64 -20.12
C SER A 167 5.64 29.88 -20.25
N GLY A 168 6.42 28.81 -20.38
CA GLY A 168 7.88 28.87 -20.52
C GLY A 168 8.68 29.11 -19.24
N ASN A 169 8.07 29.35 -18.07
CA ASN A 169 8.80 29.55 -16.81
C ASN A 169 9.42 28.21 -16.35
N THR A 170 10.70 27.99 -16.65
CA THR A 170 11.41 26.73 -16.35
C THR A 170 11.47 26.39 -14.86
N ARG A 171 11.27 27.36 -13.96
CA ARG A 171 11.14 27.13 -12.51
C ARG A 171 9.87 26.38 -12.11
N GLN A 172 8.85 26.39 -12.97
CA GLN A 172 7.59 25.65 -12.80
C GLN A 172 7.59 24.29 -13.52
N HIS A 173 8.70 23.92 -14.16
CA HIS A 173 8.80 22.72 -15.00
C HIS A 173 9.66 21.66 -14.30
N PHE A 174 9.11 20.44 -14.15
CA PHE A 174 9.76 19.33 -13.46
C PHE A 174 9.82 18.10 -14.38
N GLY A 175 11.01 17.54 -14.53
CA GLY A 175 11.20 16.21 -15.12
C GLY A 175 10.92 15.14 -14.06
N VAL A 176 10.42 13.98 -14.49
CA VAL A 176 10.20 12.83 -13.62
C VAL A 176 11.31 11.80 -13.90
N THR A 177 12.14 11.52 -12.90
CA THR A 177 13.25 10.55 -13.01
C THR A 177 13.00 9.37 -12.09
N ASP A 178 13.05 8.14 -12.60
CA ASP A 178 12.76 6.95 -11.78
C ASP A 178 13.81 6.73 -10.66
N SER A 179 13.36 6.07 -9.59
CA SER A 179 14.16 5.61 -8.46
C SER A 179 13.75 4.19 -8.05
N ALA A 180 14.68 3.44 -7.45
CA ALA A 180 14.51 2.00 -7.24
C ALA A 180 13.29 1.64 -6.37
N GLY A 181 12.37 0.83 -6.92
CA GLY A 181 11.18 0.33 -6.22
C GLY A 181 9.94 1.21 -6.39
N GLY A 182 9.63 1.66 -7.61
CA GLY A 182 8.36 2.34 -7.93
C GLY A 182 8.24 3.76 -7.38
N HIS A 183 9.36 4.40 -7.07
CA HIS A 183 9.43 5.80 -6.66
C HIS A 183 10.05 6.64 -7.79
N VAL A 184 9.89 7.95 -7.74
CA VAL A 184 10.50 8.90 -8.67
C VAL A 184 11.07 10.12 -7.94
N ARG A 185 11.91 10.89 -8.61
CA ARG A 185 12.34 12.23 -8.23
C ARG A 185 11.73 13.26 -9.17
N PHE A 186 11.42 14.45 -8.64
CA PHE A 186 11.03 15.61 -9.44
C PHE A 186 12.23 16.53 -9.62
N ILE A 187 12.82 16.53 -10.82
CA ILE A 187 14.02 17.30 -11.14
C ILE A 187 13.60 18.62 -11.80
N ASN A 188 13.88 19.75 -11.15
CA ASN A 188 13.47 21.05 -11.67
C ASN A 188 14.30 21.48 -12.89
N ARG A 189 13.63 21.94 -13.96
CA ARG A 189 14.24 22.27 -15.26
C ARG A 189 15.18 23.49 -15.20
N HIS A 190 14.97 24.41 -14.26
CA HIS A 190 15.84 25.58 -14.12
C HIS A 190 17.12 25.27 -13.34
N SER A 191 17.06 24.45 -12.29
CA SER A 191 18.17 24.24 -11.36
C SER A 191 18.90 22.90 -11.54
N GLY A 192 18.28 21.90 -12.17
CA GLY A 192 18.78 20.53 -12.22
C GLY A 192 18.72 19.79 -10.88
N LYS A 193 17.97 20.33 -9.91
CA LYS A 193 17.90 19.86 -8.52
C LYS A 193 16.62 19.08 -8.23
N ALA A 194 16.69 18.14 -7.29
CA ALA A 194 15.57 17.29 -6.90
C ALA A 194 14.72 17.97 -5.82
N VAL A 195 13.38 17.84 -5.92
CA VAL A 195 12.45 18.23 -4.86
C VAL A 195 12.54 17.27 -3.68
N GLU A 196 12.80 17.80 -2.48
CA GLU A 196 13.05 17.00 -1.29
C GLU A 196 12.37 17.53 -0.02
N VAL A 197 12.20 16.65 0.97
CA VAL A 197 11.90 17.03 2.36
C VAL A 197 13.17 17.56 3.01
N TRP A 198 13.15 18.84 3.40
CA TRP A 198 14.30 19.52 3.98
C TRP A 198 14.72 18.92 5.33
N SER A 199 16.03 18.84 5.55
CA SER A 199 16.65 18.26 6.76
C SER A 199 16.11 16.87 7.14
N TRP A 200 15.60 16.09 6.18
CA TRP A 200 15.03 14.75 6.39
C TRP A 200 13.92 14.73 7.47
N SER A 201 13.11 15.80 7.56
CA SER A 201 12.04 15.88 8.55
C SER A 201 11.02 14.72 8.43
N ALA A 202 10.64 14.14 9.56
CA ALA A 202 9.51 13.21 9.67
C ALA A 202 8.25 13.86 10.27
N ALA A 203 8.26 15.18 10.50
CA ALA A 203 7.17 15.92 11.15
C ALA A 203 6.14 16.47 10.13
N ASP A 204 4.91 16.67 10.61
CA ASP A 204 3.89 17.43 9.88
C ASP A 204 4.27 18.91 9.81
N GLY A 205 4.04 19.53 8.64
CA GLY A 205 4.54 20.88 8.34
C GLY A 205 6.03 20.94 7.99
N GLY A 206 6.71 19.80 7.81
CA GLY A 206 8.09 19.78 7.31
C GLY A 206 8.20 20.44 5.93
N MET A 207 9.14 21.37 5.78
CA MET A 207 9.36 22.12 4.53
C MET A 207 9.75 21.18 3.38
N LEU A 208 9.16 21.40 2.20
CA LEU A 208 9.71 20.89 0.95
C LEU A 208 10.57 21.95 0.28
N SER A 209 11.66 21.52 -0.33
CA SER A 209 12.67 22.39 -0.93
C SER A 209 13.34 21.72 -2.12
N GLN A 210 14.50 22.23 -2.56
CA GLN A 210 15.39 21.52 -3.49
C GLN A 210 16.80 21.33 -2.93
N TYR A 211 17.45 20.25 -3.35
CA TYR A 211 18.88 20.03 -3.18
C TYR A 211 19.47 19.35 -4.43
N GLN A 212 20.79 19.19 -4.49
CA GLN A 212 21.43 18.32 -5.48
C GLN A 212 20.74 16.95 -5.51
N ASP A 213 20.54 16.38 -6.70
CA ASP A 213 20.00 15.02 -6.84
C ASP A 213 21.05 13.99 -6.41
N LEU A 214 20.76 13.31 -5.31
CA LEU A 214 21.60 12.30 -4.67
C LEU A 214 20.89 10.93 -4.60
N ASP A 215 19.71 10.79 -5.24
CA ASP A 215 18.77 9.68 -5.06
C ASP A 215 18.43 9.36 -3.59
N GLY A 216 18.46 10.36 -2.71
CA GLY A 216 18.15 10.22 -1.29
C GLY A 216 16.68 9.91 -1.04
N TYR A 217 16.35 9.12 -0.01
CA TYR A 217 14.96 8.77 0.28
C TYR A 217 14.07 9.98 0.66
N ASN A 218 14.66 11.08 1.13
CA ASN A 218 13.94 12.35 1.33
C ASN A 218 13.60 13.06 0.00
N GLN A 219 14.24 12.69 -1.11
CA GLN A 219 14.05 13.23 -2.47
C GLN A 219 13.14 12.33 -3.34
N GLN A 220 12.80 11.13 -2.86
CA GLN A 220 12.04 10.13 -3.58
C GLN A 220 10.56 10.13 -3.21
N TRP A 221 9.70 10.01 -4.22
CA TRP A 221 8.25 10.17 -4.13
C TRP A 221 7.52 8.99 -4.76
N GLN A 222 6.54 8.42 -4.06
CA GLN A 222 5.57 7.49 -4.62
C GLN A 222 4.40 8.27 -5.23
N LEU A 223 4.05 7.96 -6.48
CA LEU A 223 2.89 8.53 -7.17
C LEU A 223 1.66 7.66 -6.92
N VAL A 224 0.90 7.97 -5.88
CA VAL A 224 -0.36 7.26 -5.60
C VAL A 224 -1.45 7.83 -6.49
N LYS A 225 -1.70 7.14 -7.62
CA LYS A 225 -2.73 7.52 -8.59
C LYS A 225 -4.13 7.41 -7.99
N LEU A 226 -4.90 8.49 -8.08
CA LEU A 226 -6.33 8.53 -7.83
C LEU A 226 -7.06 8.28 -9.16
N GLY A 227 -7.99 7.33 -9.17
CA GLY A 227 -8.55 6.78 -10.42
C GLY A 227 -9.30 7.79 -11.28
N SER A 228 -9.08 7.74 -12.60
CA SER A 228 -9.75 8.59 -13.59
C SER A 228 -11.26 8.27 -13.69
N GLY A 229 -12.06 8.92 -12.85
CA GLY A 229 -13.52 8.88 -12.84
C GLY A 229 -14.11 10.26 -12.53
N GLY A 230 -15.26 10.59 -13.11
CA GLY A 230 -15.79 11.97 -13.14
C GLY A 230 -16.29 12.50 -11.79
N GLY A 231 -15.38 13.02 -10.95
CA GLY A 231 -15.72 13.76 -9.73
C GLY A 231 -14.48 14.23 -8.95
N THR A 232 -14.33 15.54 -8.76
CA THR A 232 -13.32 16.15 -7.88
C THR A 232 -13.65 15.90 -6.39
N GLY A 233 -13.26 14.73 -5.88
CA GLY A 233 -13.49 14.32 -4.49
C GLY A 233 -14.88 13.71 -4.25
N CYS A 234 -15.05 13.04 -3.10
CA CYS A 234 -16.26 12.28 -2.78
C CYS A 234 -17.54 13.12 -2.92
N GLY A 235 -18.55 12.56 -3.60
CA GLY A 235 -19.88 13.14 -3.71
C GLY A 235 -20.00 14.34 -4.64
N SER A 236 -18.93 14.68 -5.35
CA SER A 236 -18.92 15.65 -6.46
C SER A 236 -19.32 14.96 -7.78
N GLY A 237 -19.56 15.74 -8.85
CA GLY A 237 -20.04 15.20 -10.12
C GLY A 237 -21.50 14.72 -10.06
N SER A 238 -22.00 14.14 -11.15
CA SER A 238 -23.41 13.73 -11.26
C SER A 238 -23.76 12.55 -10.34
N PHE A 239 -24.90 12.64 -9.66
CA PHE A 239 -25.53 11.56 -8.89
C PHE A 239 -27.04 11.57 -9.14
N HIS A 240 -27.72 10.47 -8.80
CA HIS A 240 -29.17 10.33 -8.98
C HIS A 240 -29.90 10.51 -7.65
N ALA A 241 -29.44 9.80 -6.63
CA ALA A 241 -29.96 9.88 -5.28
C ALA A 241 -28.86 10.27 -4.27
N GLU A 242 -29.26 10.82 -3.14
CA GLU A 242 -28.37 11.08 -2.02
C GLU A 242 -29.06 10.82 -0.68
N ALA A 243 -28.27 10.55 0.36
CA ALA A 243 -28.69 10.55 1.75
C ALA A 243 -27.82 11.55 2.52
N VAL A 244 -28.44 12.59 3.08
CA VAL A 244 -27.75 13.74 3.69
C VAL A 244 -28.13 13.85 5.17
N LEU A 245 -27.14 14.01 6.05
CA LEU A 245 -27.34 14.29 7.46
C LEU A 245 -27.41 15.81 7.71
N SER A 246 -28.46 16.25 8.39
CA SER A 246 -28.60 17.62 8.91
C SER A 246 -28.95 17.55 10.39
N GLY A 247 -28.01 17.97 11.26
CA GLY A 247 -28.13 17.78 12.70
C GLY A 247 -28.18 16.28 13.06
N SER A 248 -29.30 15.84 13.63
CA SER A 248 -29.59 14.43 13.92
C SER A 248 -30.49 13.73 12.88
N THR A 249 -30.93 14.45 11.85
CA THR A 249 -31.90 13.94 10.85
C THR A 249 -31.22 13.64 9.53
N TRP A 250 -31.31 12.39 9.09
CA TRP A 250 -31.03 12.00 7.72
C TRP A 250 -32.24 12.30 6.83
N THR A 251 -31.99 12.85 5.65
CA THR A 251 -32.97 12.97 4.56
C THR A 251 -32.39 12.32 3.31
N ALA A 252 -33.12 11.37 2.73
CA ALA A 252 -32.77 10.76 1.45
C ALA A 252 -33.64 11.31 0.33
N ARG A 253 -33.04 11.59 -0.84
CA ARG A 253 -33.72 12.13 -2.02
C ARG A 253 -33.27 11.43 -3.31
N ASN A 254 -34.16 11.38 -4.29
CA ASN A 254 -33.82 11.15 -5.70
C ASN A 254 -34.37 12.33 -6.52
N GLY A 255 -33.48 13.10 -7.15
CA GLY A 255 -33.83 14.44 -7.65
C GLY A 255 -34.48 15.30 -6.57
N SER A 256 -35.64 15.89 -6.89
CA SER A 256 -36.46 16.67 -5.95
C SER A 256 -37.27 15.84 -4.95
N SER A 257 -37.40 14.52 -5.15
CA SER A 257 -38.30 13.67 -4.38
C SER A 257 -37.62 13.14 -3.12
N THR A 258 -38.12 13.54 -1.94
CA THR A 258 -37.70 12.96 -0.65
C THR A 258 -38.28 11.56 -0.50
N VAL A 259 -37.42 10.57 -0.25
CA VAL A 259 -37.77 9.14 -0.14
C VAL A 259 -37.56 8.56 1.26
N TYR A 260 -36.88 9.29 2.16
CA TYR A 260 -36.80 8.98 3.59
C TYR A 260 -36.48 10.25 4.39
N THR A 261 -37.06 10.36 5.58
CA THR A 261 -36.63 11.30 6.63
C THR A 261 -36.67 10.58 7.97
N GLY A 262 -35.60 10.66 8.77
CA GLY A 262 -35.50 9.99 10.07
C GLY A 262 -34.08 9.99 10.62
N SER A 263 -33.82 9.26 11.72
CA SER A 263 -32.51 9.27 12.39
C SER A 263 -31.57 8.11 12.02
N ASP A 264 -32.04 7.08 11.31
CA ASP A 264 -31.21 5.91 10.96
C ASP A 264 -30.48 6.09 9.63
N LEU A 265 -29.14 6.12 9.68
CA LEU A 265 -28.25 6.14 8.51
C LEU A 265 -28.59 5.01 7.56
N ARG A 266 -28.70 3.77 8.06
CA ARG A 266 -28.85 2.57 7.23
C ARG A 266 -30.16 2.61 6.44
N SER A 267 -31.23 3.13 7.02
CA SER A 267 -32.52 3.32 6.35
C SER A 267 -32.51 4.48 5.36
N ALA A 268 -31.85 5.61 5.67
CA ALA A 268 -31.69 6.68 4.71
C ALA A 268 -30.90 6.24 3.46
N VAL A 269 -29.76 5.57 3.65
CA VAL A 269 -28.94 5.11 2.52
C VAL A 269 -29.63 3.99 1.74
N GLN A 270 -30.29 3.03 2.41
CA GLN A 270 -31.05 1.99 1.69
C GLN A 270 -32.27 2.59 0.96
N ALA A 271 -32.93 3.62 1.48
CA ALA A 271 -34.01 4.31 0.77
C ALA A 271 -33.49 5.04 -0.49
N ALA A 272 -32.34 5.72 -0.39
CA ALA A 272 -31.68 6.29 -1.56
C ALA A 272 -31.35 5.22 -2.62
N VAL A 273 -30.77 4.09 -2.22
CA VAL A 273 -30.50 2.94 -3.12
C VAL A 273 -31.77 2.33 -3.72
N ASN A 274 -32.83 2.17 -2.93
CA ASN A 274 -34.11 1.59 -3.38
C ASN A 274 -34.92 2.53 -4.27
N SER A 275 -34.67 3.85 -4.21
CA SER A 275 -35.32 4.85 -5.06
C SER A 275 -34.75 4.96 -6.47
N LEU A 276 -33.67 4.24 -6.76
CA LEU A 276 -33.08 4.17 -8.10
C LEU A 276 -34.01 3.41 -9.06
N SER A 277 -33.84 3.61 -10.36
CA SER A 277 -34.72 3.02 -11.36
C SER A 277 -34.71 1.49 -11.31
N ALA A 278 -35.85 0.84 -11.53
CA ALA A 278 -35.91 -0.61 -11.71
C ALA A 278 -35.39 -1.02 -13.11
N GLY A 279 -34.91 -2.27 -13.27
CA GLY A 279 -34.58 -2.84 -14.58
C GLY A 279 -33.38 -2.21 -15.32
N ARG A 280 -32.48 -1.53 -14.60
CA ARG A 280 -31.34 -0.78 -15.17
C ARG A 280 -30.39 -1.65 -15.98
N THR A 281 -29.79 -1.04 -17.00
CA THR A 281 -28.65 -1.56 -17.77
C THR A 281 -27.43 -0.62 -17.73
N ALA A 282 -27.51 0.49 -17.00
CA ALA A 282 -26.45 1.48 -16.82
C ALA A 282 -26.36 1.92 -15.35
N LYS A 283 -25.14 2.23 -14.89
CA LYS A 283 -24.86 2.61 -13.49
C LYS A 283 -25.60 3.88 -13.09
N GLN A 284 -26.31 3.84 -11.96
CA GLN A 284 -26.82 5.03 -11.28
C GLN A 284 -26.14 5.17 -9.92
N ARG A 285 -25.90 6.42 -9.50
CA ARG A 285 -25.03 6.76 -8.38
C ARG A 285 -25.79 7.33 -7.19
N VAL A 286 -25.45 6.82 -6.00
CA VAL A 286 -25.91 7.29 -4.68
C VAL A 286 -24.76 7.95 -3.94
N VAL A 287 -24.99 9.13 -3.36
CA VAL A 287 -24.02 9.81 -2.49
C VAL A 287 -24.51 9.83 -1.05
N VAL A 288 -23.65 9.48 -0.09
CA VAL A 288 -23.94 9.59 1.35
C VAL A 288 -23.16 10.76 1.93
N ARG A 289 -23.83 11.80 2.41
CA ARG A 289 -23.23 13.04 2.94
C ARG A 289 -23.46 13.12 4.45
N GLY A 290 -22.51 12.60 5.22
CA GLY A 290 -22.54 12.64 6.68
C GLY A 290 -21.95 11.38 7.32
N SER A 291 -21.66 11.47 8.61
CA SER A 291 -21.19 10.36 9.43
C SER A 291 -22.28 9.89 10.39
N GLY A 292 -22.35 8.60 10.68
CA GLY A 292 -23.34 8.05 11.60
C GLY A 292 -23.08 6.59 11.93
N SER A 293 -23.89 6.01 12.81
CA SER A 293 -23.71 4.60 13.24
C SER A 293 -24.73 3.65 12.60
N MET A 294 -24.36 2.37 12.47
CA MET A 294 -25.28 1.28 12.16
C MET A 294 -24.87 -0.01 12.86
N SER A 295 -25.81 -0.94 13.04
CA SER A 295 -25.52 -2.26 13.63
C SER A 295 -24.68 -3.13 12.69
N ALA A 296 -23.74 -3.89 13.26
CA ALA A 296 -23.00 -4.94 12.58
C ALA A 296 -23.89 -6.10 12.07
N ASN A 297 -25.11 -6.25 12.61
CA ASN A 297 -26.12 -7.21 12.12
C ASN A 297 -27.06 -6.62 11.06
N ALA A 298 -26.66 -5.54 10.40
CA ALA A 298 -27.40 -4.88 9.34
C ALA A 298 -26.50 -4.61 8.13
N ARG A 299 -27.13 -4.33 6.98
CA ARG A 299 -26.44 -4.06 5.71
C ARG A 299 -27.14 -3.04 4.84
N ILE A 300 -26.38 -2.36 3.99
CA ILE A 300 -26.87 -1.63 2.82
C ILE A 300 -26.65 -2.55 1.60
N SER A 301 -27.74 -3.05 1.03
CA SER A 301 -27.71 -3.99 -0.09
C SER A 301 -27.76 -3.22 -1.41
N LEU A 302 -26.70 -3.34 -2.21
CA LEU A 302 -26.56 -2.72 -3.53
C LEU A 302 -27.08 -3.68 -4.62
N PRO A 303 -28.13 -3.33 -5.38
CA PRO A 303 -28.54 -4.09 -6.57
C PRO A 303 -27.58 -3.85 -7.76
N SER A 304 -27.71 -4.63 -8.83
CA SER A 304 -26.90 -4.48 -10.05
C SER A 304 -26.97 -3.06 -10.63
N TYR A 305 -25.86 -2.57 -11.19
CA TYR A 305 -25.70 -1.20 -11.71
C TYR A 305 -25.80 -0.09 -10.64
N THR A 306 -25.36 -0.36 -9.41
CA THR A 306 -25.27 0.67 -8.35
C THR A 306 -23.84 1.15 -8.18
N THR A 307 -23.65 2.46 -8.29
CA THR A 307 -22.50 3.14 -7.70
C THR A 307 -22.91 3.75 -6.36
N ILE A 308 -22.14 3.54 -5.30
CA ILE A 308 -22.28 4.25 -4.02
C ILE A 308 -20.99 5.00 -3.68
N ASP A 309 -21.14 6.18 -3.09
CA ASP A 309 -20.05 7.07 -2.75
C ASP A 309 -20.27 7.65 -1.35
N VAL A 310 -19.46 7.25 -0.36
CA VAL A 310 -19.73 7.49 1.07
C VAL A 310 -18.78 8.56 1.64
N CYS A 311 -19.29 9.78 1.73
CA CYS A 311 -18.54 11.00 2.02
C CYS A 311 -18.62 11.39 3.51
N GLY A 312 -18.50 10.38 4.35
CA GLY A 312 -18.46 10.45 5.80
C GLY A 312 -18.17 9.06 6.36
N THR A 313 -18.19 8.91 7.68
CA THR A 313 -17.82 7.65 8.34
C THR A 313 -19.05 6.87 8.77
N ILE A 314 -19.14 5.61 8.33
CA ILE A 314 -20.10 4.65 8.90
C ILE A 314 -19.42 3.95 10.08
N ASN A 315 -19.89 4.25 11.28
CA ASN A 315 -19.42 3.62 12.51
C ASN A 315 -20.25 2.37 12.85
N VAL A 316 -19.62 1.20 12.82
CA VAL A 316 -20.32 -0.08 12.92
C VAL A 316 -20.27 -0.58 14.36
N THR A 317 -21.43 -0.93 14.93
CA THR A 317 -21.54 -1.24 16.37
C THR A 317 -22.23 -2.58 16.65
N GLY A 318 -21.83 -3.21 17.77
CA GLY A 318 -22.31 -4.52 18.17
C GLY A 318 -21.68 -5.66 17.36
N THR A 319 -22.38 -6.79 17.28
CA THR A 319 -21.96 -7.99 16.55
C THR A 319 -22.95 -8.33 15.44
N GLY A 320 -22.49 -9.08 14.42
CA GLY A 320 -23.30 -9.57 13.31
C GLY A 320 -22.99 -11.03 12.97
N SER A 321 -23.82 -11.67 12.16
CA SER A 321 -23.63 -13.05 11.72
C SER A 321 -24.12 -13.27 10.28
N GLY A 322 -23.58 -14.29 9.60
CA GLY A 322 -23.93 -14.61 8.22
C GLY A 322 -23.47 -13.54 7.21
N ASP A 323 -24.27 -13.32 6.16
CA ASP A 323 -23.96 -12.39 5.07
C ASP A 323 -24.27 -10.92 5.44
N GLN A 324 -23.65 -10.37 6.49
CA GLN A 324 -23.86 -8.98 6.97
C GLN A 324 -22.61 -8.11 6.82
N ALA A 325 -22.77 -6.93 6.23
CA ALA A 325 -21.72 -5.93 6.02
C ALA A 325 -22.34 -4.54 5.79
N PRO A 326 -21.73 -3.43 6.25
CA PRO A 326 -22.19 -2.08 5.93
C PRO A 326 -22.47 -1.88 4.44
N ILE A 327 -21.53 -2.31 3.58
CA ILE A 327 -21.73 -2.38 2.13
C ILE A 327 -21.80 -3.85 1.71
N TYR A 328 -22.93 -4.25 1.09
CA TYR A 328 -23.19 -5.62 0.69
C TYR A 328 -23.74 -5.71 -0.74
N SER A 329 -23.34 -6.72 -1.50
CA SER A 329 -24.03 -7.10 -2.74
C SER A 329 -23.91 -8.60 -3.01
N ARG A 330 -24.97 -9.21 -3.58
CA ARG A 330 -25.01 -10.62 -3.92
C ARG A 330 -25.89 -10.95 -5.12
N GLY A 331 -25.37 -11.73 -6.07
CA GLY A 331 -26.09 -12.14 -7.28
C GLY A 331 -26.30 -11.01 -8.28
N THR A 332 -25.27 -10.17 -8.47
CA THR A 332 -25.38 -8.85 -9.10
C THR A 332 -24.26 -8.58 -10.11
N THR A 333 -24.39 -7.52 -10.90
CA THR A 333 -23.36 -7.05 -11.82
C THR A 333 -23.17 -5.53 -11.76
N GLN A 334 -22.01 -5.00 -12.17
CA GLN A 334 -21.74 -3.57 -12.33
C GLN A 334 -21.93 -2.78 -11.02
N VAL A 335 -21.34 -3.28 -9.93
CA VAL A 335 -21.43 -2.68 -8.58
C VAL A 335 -20.16 -1.91 -8.26
N GLU A 336 -20.30 -0.69 -7.74
CA GLU A 336 -19.17 0.21 -7.51
C GLU A 336 -19.27 0.93 -6.16
N VAL A 337 -18.14 0.99 -5.44
CA VAL A 337 -17.97 1.69 -4.15
C VAL A 337 -16.83 2.68 -4.34
N GLN A 338 -17.14 3.96 -4.54
CA GLN A 338 -16.13 4.95 -4.95
C GLN A 338 -15.25 5.39 -3.77
N HIS A 339 -15.86 5.93 -2.72
CA HIS A 339 -15.20 6.17 -1.43
C HIS A 339 -15.97 5.48 -0.31
N LEU A 340 -15.26 5.01 0.72
CA LEU A 340 -15.85 4.45 1.93
C LEU A 340 -14.93 4.65 3.15
N ASN A 341 -15.43 5.31 4.19
CA ASN A 341 -14.79 5.36 5.50
C ASN A 341 -15.57 4.52 6.52
N LEU A 342 -14.93 3.53 7.15
CA LEU A 342 -15.51 2.70 8.21
C LEU A 342 -14.75 2.79 9.54
N THR A 343 -15.50 2.70 10.64
CA THR A 343 -14.93 2.49 11.98
C THR A 343 -15.70 1.42 12.76
N GLY A 344 -15.11 0.90 13.85
CA GLY A 344 -15.80 0.03 14.81
C GLY A 344 -15.72 -1.46 14.48
N THR A 345 -16.81 -2.19 14.72
CA THR A 345 -16.84 -3.67 14.79
C THR A 345 -17.78 -4.31 13.75
N PRO A 346 -17.54 -4.15 12.43
CA PRO A 346 -18.27 -4.89 11.41
C PRO A 346 -17.96 -6.40 11.51
N LEU A 347 -18.81 -7.23 10.89
CA LEU A 347 -18.44 -8.61 10.57
C LEU A 347 -17.50 -8.62 9.36
N TYR A 348 -17.98 -8.06 8.25
CA TYR A 348 -17.21 -7.65 7.09
C TYR A 348 -17.48 -6.16 6.83
N GLY A 349 -16.48 -5.34 6.51
CA GLY A 349 -16.69 -3.93 6.16
C GLY A 349 -17.34 -3.76 4.78
N VAL A 350 -16.86 -4.53 3.81
CA VAL A 350 -17.48 -4.73 2.49
C VAL A 350 -17.61 -6.23 2.26
N PHE A 351 -18.79 -6.69 1.81
CA PHE A 351 -18.99 -8.07 1.39
C PHE A 351 -19.67 -8.17 0.02
N MET A 352 -18.91 -8.62 -0.99
CA MET A 352 -19.42 -8.97 -2.32
C MET A 352 -19.47 -10.48 -2.48
N ARG A 353 -20.62 -11.05 -2.86
CA ARG A 353 -20.81 -12.50 -3.02
C ARG A 353 -21.49 -12.90 -4.32
N ASN A 354 -20.84 -13.67 -5.19
CA ASN A 354 -21.36 -13.94 -6.56
C ASN A 354 -21.72 -12.62 -7.27
N VAL A 355 -20.71 -11.81 -7.59
CA VAL A 355 -20.87 -10.51 -8.26
C VAL A 355 -19.94 -10.43 -9.46
N THR A 356 -20.35 -9.75 -10.53
CA THR A 356 -19.51 -9.45 -11.69
C THR A 356 -19.28 -7.95 -11.85
N ASP A 357 -18.17 -7.56 -12.46
CA ASP A 357 -17.81 -6.17 -12.77
C ASP A 357 -17.83 -5.24 -11.54
N VAL A 358 -17.04 -5.62 -10.53
CA VAL A 358 -16.95 -4.90 -9.24
C VAL A 358 -15.84 -3.86 -9.30
N VAL A 359 -16.12 -2.64 -8.82
CA VAL A 359 -15.10 -1.60 -8.62
C VAL A 359 -15.13 -1.13 -7.16
N LEU A 360 -14.04 -1.32 -6.44
CA LEU A 360 -13.79 -0.74 -5.12
C LEU A 360 -12.70 0.33 -5.27
N GLY A 361 -13.05 1.59 -5.06
CA GLY A 361 -12.16 2.74 -5.23
C GLY A 361 -11.24 2.96 -4.03
N GLN A 362 -11.48 4.03 -3.28
CA GLN A 362 -10.73 4.43 -2.11
C GLN A 362 -11.46 3.98 -0.83
N LEU A 363 -11.00 2.89 -0.21
CA LEU A 363 -11.62 2.30 0.98
C LEU A 363 -10.68 2.48 2.18
N ASP A 364 -11.14 3.12 3.25
CA ASP A 364 -10.39 3.35 4.49
C ASP A 364 -11.19 2.80 5.69
N MET A 365 -10.61 1.83 6.40
CA MET A 365 -11.30 1.12 7.49
C MET A 365 -10.44 1.12 8.77
N ARG A 366 -10.81 1.95 9.74
CA ARG A 366 -10.17 2.01 11.07
C ARG A 366 -11.01 1.21 12.08
N LEU A 367 -10.88 -0.11 11.98
CA LEU A 367 -11.69 -1.09 12.71
C LEU A 367 -11.11 -1.41 14.08
N SER A 368 -11.92 -2.04 14.92
CA SER A 368 -11.51 -2.65 16.20
C SER A 368 -11.88 -4.13 16.32
N ALA A 369 -12.61 -4.68 15.33
CA ALA A 369 -12.87 -6.10 15.15
C ALA A 369 -13.26 -6.37 13.68
N GLY A 370 -13.40 -7.65 13.32
CA GLY A 370 -13.93 -8.09 12.03
C GLY A 370 -12.91 -8.15 10.90
N LEU A 371 -13.43 -8.20 9.67
CA LEU A 371 -12.68 -8.31 8.42
C LEU A 371 -12.96 -7.07 7.55
N GLY A 372 -11.95 -6.53 6.85
CA GLY A 372 -12.12 -5.36 5.98
C GLY A 372 -12.98 -5.63 4.74
N VAL A 373 -12.39 -6.19 3.68
CA VAL A 373 -13.07 -6.53 2.42
C VAL A 373 -13.12 -8.04 2.23
N ARG A 374 -14.33 -8.61 2.16
CA ARG A 374 -14.57 -10.02 1.78
C ARG A 374 -15.19 -10.07 0.38
N ILE A 375 -14.61 -10.87 -0.50
CA ILE A 375 -15.12 -11.13 -1.85
C ILE A 375 -15.19 -12.65 -2.04
N ASP A 376 -16.38 -13.23 -2.23
CA ASP A 376 -16.60 -14.67 -2.13
C ASP A 376 -17.45 -15.20 -3.30
N ASN A 377 -17.24 -16.45 -3.71
CA ASN A 377 -18.35 -17.39 -3.82
C ASN A 377 -17.96 -18.86 -3.63
N ARG A 378 -17.18 -19.19 -2.57
CA ARG A 378 -16.84 -20.59 -2.21
C ARG A 378 -18.09 -21.49 -2.14
N GLY A 379 -19.20 -20.93 -1.64
CA GLY A 379 -20.45 -21.65 -1.43
C GLY A 379 -21.10 -22.17 -2.71
N ASP A 380 -20.74 -21.64 -3.88
CA ASP A 380 -21.14 -22.15 -5.19
C ASP A 380 -20.01 -21.87 -6.21
N THR A 381 -19.14 -22.86 -6.38
CA THR A 381 -18.01 -22.80 -7.31
C THR A 381 -18.40 -22.91 -8.79
N SER A 382 -19.70 -22.93 -9.14
CA SER A 382 -20.14 -22.67 -10.52
C SER A 382 -20.26 -21.17 -10.82
N GLN A 383 -20.55 -20.34 -9.81
CA GLN A 383 -20.79 -18.89 -9.94
C GLN A 383 -19.69 -18.07 -9.24
N TRP A 384 -18.47 -18.11 -9.78
CA TRP A 384 -17.36 -17.31 -9.24
C TRP A 384 -17.66 -15.81 -9.35
N THR A 385 -17.16 -15.03 -8.39
CA THR A 385 -17.14 -13.56 -8.49
C THR A 385 -16.08 -13.16 -9.53
N ARG A 386 -16.39 -12.24 -10.45
CA ARG A 386 -15.50 -11.92 -11.60
C ARG A 386 -15.30 -10.44 -11.86
N ASN A 387 -14.24 -10.13 -12.60
CA ASN A 387 -13.90 -8.78 -13.07
C ASN A 387 -13.87 -7.76 -11.91
N VAL A 388 -13.11 -8.06 -10.86
CA VAL A 388 -12.99 -7.22 -9.68
C VAL A 388 -11.80 -6.28 -9.83
N ARG A 389 -12.03 -4.98 -9.69
CA ARG A 389 -10.98 -3.96 -9.53
C ARG A 389 -11.04 -3.37 -8.12
N ILE A 390 -9.89 -3.27 -7.48
CA ILE A 390 -9.66 -2.57 -6.21
C ILE A 390 -8.58 -1.53 -6.47
N ASP A 391 -8.84 -0.24 -6.26
CA ASP A 391 -7.82 0.80 -6.41
C ASP A 391 -6.93 0.85 -5.15
N ASN A 392 -7.46 1.28 -4.01
CA ASN A 392 -6.72 1.28 -2.74
C ASN A 392 -7.61 0.88 -1.56
N VAL A 393 -7.12 -0.04 -0.74
CA VAL A 393 -7.74 -0.44 0.53
C VAL A 393 -6.75 -0.21 1.67
N TYR A 394 -7.07 0.71 2.57
CA TYR A 394 -6.43 0.84 3.89
C TYR A 394 -7.29 0.14 4.95
N VAL A 395 -6.70 -0.75 5.74
CA VAL A 395 -7.36 -1.36 6.90
C VAL A 395 -6.42 -1.39 8.10
N SER A 396 -6.90 -0.93 9.25
CA SER A 396 -6.22 -1.09 10.54
C SER A 396 -7.13 -1.65 11.61
N GLY A 397 -6.58 -2.49 12.50
CA GLY A 397 -7.28 -2.98 13.70
C GLY A 397 -8.40 -4.01 13.46
N ALA A 398 -8.51 -4.53 12.23
CA ALA A 398 -9.35 -5.69 11.92
C ALA A 398 -8.87 -6.92 12.73
N SER A 399 -9.77 -7.67 13.35
CA SER A 399 -9.40 -8.90 14.08
C SER A 399 -9.18 -10.10 13.14
N SER A 400 -9.54 -9.96 11.87
CA SER A 400 -9.40 -10.95 10.80
C SER A 400 -8.53 -10.38 9.67
N HIS A 401 -8.84 -10.68 8.41
CA HIS A 401 -8.13 -10.20 7.22
C HIS A 401 -8.43 -8.72 6.92
N ALA A 402 -7.46 -8.01 6.33
CA ALA A 402 -7.73 -6.71 5.70
C ALA A 402 -8.48 -6.89 4.38
N VAL A 403 -7.97 -7.75 3.48
CA VAL A 403 -8.67 -8.19 2.27
C VAL A 403 -8.60 -9.71 2.14
N GLU A 404 -9.75 -10.35 1.90
CA GLU A 404 -9.83 -11.76 1.52
C GLU A 404 -10.72 -11.95 0.28
N THR A 405 -10.19 -12.71 -0.67
CA THR A 405 -10.91 -13.22 -1.85
C THR A 405 -11.06 -14.74 -1.74
N TYR A 406 -12.22 -15.32 -2.08
CA TYR A 406 -12.45 -16.77 -2.14
C TYR A 406 -13.30 -17.16 -3.36
N GLY A 407 -12.68 -17.75 -4.39
CA GLY A 407 -13.39 -18.14 -5.62
C GLY A 407 -13.64 -16.93 -6.53
N VAL A 408 -12.53 -16.29 -6.94
CA VAL A 408 -12.53 -15.06 -7.74
C VAL A 408 -11.71 -15.27 -9.02
N ASP A 409 -12.25 -14.82 -10.15
CA ASP A 409 -11.64 -14.95 -11.48
C ASP A 409 -11.59 -13.58 -12.17
N GLY A 410 -10.37 -13.07 -12.39
CA GLY A 410 -10.15 -11.70 -12.84
C GLY A 410 -10.17 -10.72 -11.68
N LEU A 411 -8.99 -10.47 -11.10
CA LEU A 411 -8.78 -9.54 -9.99
C LEU A 411 -7.66 -8.55 -10.33
N THR A 412 -7.93 -7.25 -10.23
CA THR A 412 -6.90 -6.19 -10.27
C THR A 412 -6.91 -5.44 -8.95
N VAL A 413 -5.75 -5.27 -8.33
CA VAL A 413 -5.56 -4.53 -7.08
C VAL A 413 -4.44 -3.52 -7.26
N GLY A 414 -4.67 -2.25 -6.93
CA GLY A 414 -3.60 -1.24 -6.81
C GLY A 414 -2.80 -1.46 -5.53
N THR A 415 -3.34 -1.04 -4.39
CA THR A 415 -2.68 -1.18 -3.07
C THR A 415 -3.59 -1.79 -2.02
N VAL A 416 -3.08 -2.74 -1.24
CA VAL A 416 -3.62 -3.11 0.07
C VAL A 416 -2.64 -2.70 1.16
N THR A 417 -3.04 -1.73 1.98
CA THR A 417 -2.29 -1.21 3.13
C THR A 417 -2.91 -1.76 4.42
N ALA A 418 -2.23 -2.70 5.08
CA ALA A 418 -2.72 -3.34 6.30
C ALA A 418 -1.90 -2.93 7.53
N ARG A 419 -2.56 -2.62 8.66
CA ARG A 419 -1.89 -2.16 9.89
C ARG A 419 -2.48 -2.81 11.16
N ASN A 420 -1.69 -3.63 11.84
CA ASN A 420 -2.10 -4.35 13.06
C ASN A 420 -3.41 -5.15 12.85
N VAL A 421 -3.47 -5.96 11.80
CA VAL A 421 -4.63 -6.83 11.50
C VAL A 421 -4.38 -8.26 11.98
N GLY A 422 -5.40 -8.92 12.53
CA GLY A 422 -5.25 -10.20 13.25
C GLY A 422 -4.85 -11.38 12.37
N GLU A 423 -5.23 -11.37 11.08
CA GLU A 423 -4.94 -12.46 10.14
C GLU A 423 -4.04 -12.00 8.99
N SER A 424 -4.51 -11.95 7.73
CA SER A 424 -3.65 -11.55 6.59
C SER A 424 -3.92 -10.13 6.08
N GLY A 425 -2.89 -9.49 5.51
CA GLY A 425 -3.06 -8.24 4.77
C GLY A 425 -3.90 -8.48 3.51
N LEU A 426 -3.39 -9.31 2.60
CA LEU A 426 -4.15 -9.83 1.47
C LEU A 426 -4.11 -11.37 1.47
N LEU A 427 -5.29 -11.99 1.52
CA LEU A 427 -5.48 -13.42 1.28
C LEU A 427 -6.13 -13.65 -0.09
N LEU A 428 -5.41 -14.33 -0.98
CA LEU A 428 -5.93 -14.91 -2.20
C LEU A 428 -6.28 -16.39 -1.96
N ASN A 429 -7.56 -16.68 -1.81
CA ASN A 429 -8.11 -18.01 -1.55
C ASN A 429 -8.78 -18.49 -2.84
N GLN A 430 -8.39 -19.65 -3.39
CA GLN A 430 -8.94 -20.19 -4.64
C GLN A 430 -9.19 -19.13 -5.74
N THR A 431 -8.24 -18.22 -5.96
CA THR A 431 -8.38 -17.08 -6.88
C THR A 431 -7.47 -17.26 -8.09
N ILE A 432 -7.90 -16.81 -9.27
CA ILE A 432 -7.18 -16.93 -10.54
C ILE A 432 -7.19 -15.60 -11.31
N ASN A 433 -6.27 -15.45 -12.27
CA ASN A 433 -6.18 -14.28 -13.15
C ASN A 433 -6.09 -12.96 -12.35
N ALA A 434 -5.13 -12.90 -11.42
CA ALA A 434 -4.98 -11.80 -10.47
C ALA A 434 -3.71 -10.98 -10.74
N THR A 435 -3.82 -9.66 -10.73
CA THR A 435 -2.70 -8.71 -10.73
C THR A 435 -2.82 -7.78 -9.53
N VAL A 436 -1.77 -7.70 -8.71
CA VAL A 436 -1.70 -6.89 -7.50
C VAL A 436 -0.49 -5.96 -7.59
N GLY A 437 -0.68 -4.65 -7.44
CA GLY A 437 0.42 -3.69 -7.43
C GLY A 437 1.27 -3.82 -6.17
N THR A 438 0.69 -3.53 -5.01
CA THR A 438 1.40 -3.58 -3.72
C THR A 438 0.54 -4.18 -2.61
N VAL A 439 1.14 -5.08 -1.84
CA VAL A 439 0.70 -5.43 -0.48
C VAL A 439 1.71 -4.83 0.49
N ASP A 440 1.28 -3.88 1.30
CA ASP A 440 2.11 -3.22 2.32
C ASP A 440 1.49 -3.43 3.70
N ALA A 441 2.09 -4.33 4.49
CA ALA A 441 1.54 -4.74 5.77
C ALA A 441 2.54 -4.55 6.92
N GLU A 442 2.06 -3.94 8.01
CA GLU A 442 2.82 -3.81 9.25
C GLU A 442 2.01 -4.48 10.38
N ASN A 443 2.64 -5.42 11.10
CA ASN A 443 2.05 -6.25 12.14
C ASN A 443 0.85 -7.15 11.74
N ALA A 444 0.64 -7.40 10.45
CA ALA A 444 -0.39 -8.35 10.00
C ALA A 444 -0.09 -9.79 10.48
N GLY A 445 -1.04 -10.42 11.16
CA GLY A 445 -0.91 -11.79 11.65
C GLY A 445 0.05 -11.96 12.82
N ALA A 446 0.35 -10.90 13.58
CA ALA A 446 1.29 -10.96 14.70
C ALA A 446 0.89 -12.08 15.70
N GLY A 447 1.81 -13.02 15.94
CA GLY A 447 1.57 -14.18 16.81
C GLY A 447 0.72 -15.31 16.21
N THR A 448 0.35 -15.27 14.92
CA THR A 448 -0.53 -16.25 14.28
C THR A 448 0.12 -17.02 13.13
N GLY A 449 -0.66 -17.90 12.48
CA GLY A 449 -0.25 -18.62 11.27
C GLY A 449 -0.24 -17.78 9.98
N TYR A 450 -0.75 -16.55 10.00
CA TYR A 450 -1.03 -15.75 8.80
C TYR A 450 0.16 -14.88 8.33
N ALA A 451 -0.04 -14.14 7.23
CA ALA A 451 1.00 -13.43 6.51
C ALA A 451 0.56 -12.06 5.97
N ALA A 452 1.50 -11.17 5.66
CA ALA A 452 1.22 -9.95 4.90
C ALA A 452 0.50 -10.29 3.58
N PHE A 453 1.05 -11.23 2.81
CA PHE A 453 0.44 -11.82 1.62
C PHE A 453 0.30 -13.34 1.75
N ARG A 454 -0.92 -13.87 1.64
CA ARG A 454 -1.20 -15.32 1.70
C ARG A 454 -1.91 -15.81 0.44
N MET A 455 -1.50 -16.98 -0.05
CA MET A 455 -2.16 -17.73 -1.13
C MET A 455 -2.61 -19.08 -0.59
N ALA A 456 -3.89 -19.44 -0.74
CA ALA A 456 -4.46 -20.64 -0.12
C ALA A 456 -5.45 -21.39 -1.02
N ASN A 457 -5.56 -22.71 -0.78
CA ASN A 457 -6.60 -23.60 -1.30
C ASN A 457 -6.74 -23.54 -2.84
N ARG A 458 -5.70 -24.01 -3.55
CA ARG A 458 -5.65 -24.06 -5.02
C ARG A 458 -5.75 -22.68 -5.68
N ASN A 459 -5.22 -21.65 -5.01
CA ASN A 459 -4.99 -20.34 -5.62
C ASN A 459 -4.05 -20.48 -6.84
N GLY A 460 -4.37 -19.78 -7.94
CA GLY A 460 -3.63 -19.82 -9.21
C GLY A 460 -3.84 -21.09 -10.05
N ARG A 461 -4.64 -22.06 -9.61
CA ARG A 461 -4.92 -23.29 -10.37
C ARG A 461 -5.96 -23.05 -11.47
N ILE A 462 -5.60 -23.30 -12.73
CA ILE A 462 -6.55 -23.37 -13.85
C ILE A 462 -6.60 -24.80 -14.37
N GLY A 463 -7.74 -25.48 -14.17
CA GLY A 463 -7.88 -26.91 -14.45
C GLY A 463 -6.93 -27.75 -13.59
N SER A 464 -6.00 -28.46 -14.23
CA SER A 464 -4.91 -29.19 -13.58
C SER A 464 -3.61 -28.38 -13.45
N ALA A 465 -3.51 -27.21 -14.10
CA ALA A 465 -2.27 -26.49 -14.30
C ALA A 465 -2.09 -25.29 -13.35
N TYR A 466 -0.82 -24.91 -13.15
CA TYR A 466 -0.39 -23.75 -12.38
C TYR A 466 0.44 -22.79 -13.27
N SER A 467 -0.04 -22.54 -14.48
CA SER A 467 0.53 -21.50 -15.37
C SER A 467 0.45 -20.12 -14.71
N THR A 468 1.50 -19.31 -14.80
CA THR A 468 1.60 -18.04 -14.05
C THR A 468 0.49 -17.06 -14.40
N ASN A 469 -0.49 -16.94 -13.50
CA ASN A 469 -1.72 -16.15 -13.63
C ASN A 469 -1.98 -15.25 -12.39
N ILE A 470 -1.18 -15.39 -11.33
CA ILE A 470 -1.09 -14.45 -10.21
C ILE A 470 0.19 -13.64 -10.38
N ARG A 471 0.08 -12.31 -10.44
CA ARG A 471 1.22 -11.38 -10.49
C ARG A 471 1.13 -10.38 -9.36
N VAL A 472 2.23 -10.15 -8.65
CA VAL A 472 2.29 -9.24 -7.50
C VAL A 472 3.54 -8.35 -7.62
N GLY A 473 3.36 -7.03 -7.75
CA GLY A 473 4.46 -6.09 -7.95
C GLY A 473 5.38 -5.99 -6.74
N THR A 474 4.85 -5.72 -5.55
CA THR A 474 5.63 -5.67 -4.30
C THR A 474 4.86 -6.28 -3.12
N VAL A 475 5.53 -7.14 -2.35
CA VAL A 475 5.12 -7.50 -0.98
C VAL A 475 6.08 -6.86 0.00
N ARG A 476 5.61 -5.83 0.72
CA ARG A 476 6.29 -5.21 1.84
C ARG A 476 5.67 -5.71 3.15
N ALA A 477 6.53 -6.16 4.07
CA ALA A 477 6.14 -6.65 5.38
C ALA A 477 7.08 -6.09 6.47
N ARG A 478 6.50 -5.67 7.59
CA ARG A 478 7.21 -5.30 8.83
C ARG A 478 6.54 -5.97 10.03
N GLY A 479 7.29 -6.74 10.82
CA GLY A 479 6.71 -7.44 11.96
C GLY A 479 5.69 -8.49 11.52
N GLY A 480 4.66 -8.71 12.34
CA GLY A 480 3.55 -9.60 11.98
C GLY A 480 3.89 -11.09 12.09
N GLY A 481 3.05 -11.92 11.47
CA GLY A 481 3.21 -13.38 11.46
C GLY A 481 4.28 -13.80 10.45
N ARG A 482 3.95 -13.69 9.16
CA ARG A 482 4.82 -14.00 8.02
C ARG A 482 4.82 -12.87 6.99
N GLY A 483 5.82 -12.82 6.11
CA GLY A 483 5.79 -11.95 4.94
C GLY A 483 4.92 -12.55 3.85
N ILE A 484 5.36 -13.67 3.28
CA ILE A 484 4.61 -14.42 2.26
C ILE A 484 4.28 -15.82 2.79
N PHE A 485 3.06 -16.31 2.52
CA PHE A 485 2.69 -17.70 2.81
C PHE A 485 1.91 -18.32 1.63
N CYS A 486 2.50 -19.29 0.94
CA CYS A 486 1.82 -20.12 -0.05
C CYS A 486 1.45 -21.47 0.58
N VAL A 487 0.20 -21.92 0.46
CA VAL A 487 -0.26 -23.17 1.10
C VAL A 487 -1.43 -23.88 0.40
N SER A 488 -1.55 -25.18 0.63
CA SER A 488 -2.69 -26.04 0.22
C SER A 488 -2.89 -26.05 -1.30
N GLU A 489 -1.96 -26.69 -2.01
CA GLU A 489 -1.95 -26.80 -3.47
C GLU A 489 -2.01 -25.45 -4.20
N SER A 490 -1.47 -24.37 -3.64
CA SER A 490 -1.49 -23.04 -4.28
C SER A 490 -0.30 -22.84 -5.21
N GLY A 491 -0.38 -21.88 -6.15
CA GLY A 491 0.68 -21.74 -7.14
C GLY A 491 0.42 -20.70 -8.21
N GLY A 492 1.09 -20.86 -9.36
CA GLY A 492 0.90 -20.03 -10.55
C GLY A 492 1.26 -18.56 -10.32
N ALA A 493 2.24 -18.30 -9.45
CA ALA A 493 2.46 -16.97 -8.88
C ALA A 493 3.85 -16.42 -9.17
N ALA A 494 3.90 -15.17 -9.62
CA ALA A 494 5.11 -14.36 -9.69
C ALA A 494 4.98 -13.14 -8.77
N ILE A 495 5.93 -12.99 -7.85
CA ILE A 495 6.09 -11.82 -6.99
C ILE A 495 7.36 -11.11 -7.45
N ASP A 496 7.23 -9.88 -7.94
CA ASP A 496 8.33 -9.15 -8.57
C ASP A 496 9.30 -8.59 -7.53
N ARG A 497 8.81 -8.02 -6.42
CA ARG A 497 9.67 -7.47 -5.37
C ARG A 497 9.25 -7.90 -3.96
N VAL A 498 10.25 -8.16 -3.12
CA VAL A 498 10.07 -8.39 -1.67
C VAL A 498 10.77 -7.31 -0.86
N ASP A 499 10.13 -6.87 0.22
CA ASP A 499 10.68 -5.99 1.23
C ASP A 499 10.18 -6.46 2.61
N ILE A 500 10.77 -7.52 3.14
CA ILE A 500 10.26 -8.28 4.30
C ILE A 500 11.25 -8.14 5.46
N ALA A 501 10.79 -7.64 6.60
CA ALA A 501 11.64 -7.50 7.78
C ALA A 501 10.96 -7.89 9.10
N ASN A 502 11.73 -8.56 9.97
CA ASN A 502 11.41 -8.81 11.38
C ASN A 502 10.08 -9.55 11.65
N THR A 503 9.70 -10.48 10.77
CA THR A 503 8.49 -11.31 10.95
C THR A 503 8.64 -12.23 12.17
N GLY A 504 7.59 -12.36 12.99
CA GLY A 504 7.60 -13.18 14.21
C GLY A 504 7.61 -14.69 13.95
N ASN A 505 7.27 -15.09 12.72
CA ASN A 505 7.43 -16.44 12.17
C ASN A 505 8.14 -16.32 10.80
N ASN A 506 8.07 -17.35 9.95
CA ASN A 506 8.73 -17.39 8.63
C ASN A 506 8.63 -16.07 7.83
N ALA A 507 9.74 -15.52 7.36
CA ALA A 507 9.72 -14.40 6.42
C ALA A 507 8.96 -14.79 5.14
N ILE A 508 9.20 -16.01 4.65
CA ILE A 508 8.43 -16.64 3.58
C ILE A 508 8.20 -18.11 3.96
N LEU A 509 6.98 -18.62 3.83
CA LEU A 509 6.67 -20.05 3.90
C LEU A 509 6.04 -20.50 2.57
N ILE A 510 6.58 -21.56 1.99
CA ILE A 510 6.07 -22.24 0.79
C ILE A 510 5.75 -23.67 1.19
N GLU A 511 4.46 -24.05 1.17
CA GLU A 511 3.97 -25.31 1.71
C GLU A 511 3.04 -26.04 0.74
N ASN A 512 3.52 -27.12 0.11
CA ASN A 512 2.81 -27.85 -0.96
C ASN A 512 2.33 -26.92 -2.10
N CYS A 513 3.25 -26.16 -2.69
CA CYS A 513 2.96 -25.17 -3.73
C CYS A 513 3.69 -25.42 -5.06
N TYR A 514 3.14 -24.87 -6.16
CA TYR A 514 3.53 -25.21 -7.53
C TYR A 514 3.76 -23.97 -8.42
N ASN A 515 4.89 -23.88 -9.13
CA ASN A 515 5.25 -22.73 -9.97
C ASN A 515 5.12 -21.38 -9.23
N VAL A 516 6.02 -21.16 -8.28
CA VAL A 516 6.08 -19.93 -7.46
C VAL A 516 7.43 -19.26 -7.65
N ASN A 517 7.41 -18.05 -8.21
CA ASN A 517 8.59 -17.24 -8.49
C ASN A 517 8.63 -16.05 -7.52
N ILE A 518 9.64 -16.00 -6.66
CA ILE A 518 9.83 -14.97 -5.63
C ILE A 518 10.92 -13.99 -6.04
N ALA A 519 10.60 -12.71 -5.96
CA ALA A 519 11.47 -11.55 -6.18
C ALA A 519 12.11 -11.51 -7.58
N ALA A 520 11.29 -11.63 -8.63
CA ALA A 520 11.77 -11.56 -10.02
C ALA A 520 12.68 -10.34 -10.30
N ASN A 521 12.32 -9.19 -9.73
CA ASN A 521 12.98 -7.89 -9.81
C ASN A 521 13.67 -7.52 -8.47
N GLY A 522 14.05 -8.54 -7.69
CA GLY A 522 14.87 -8.45 -6.49
C GLY A 522 14.17 -7.91 -5.25
N GLY A 523 14.95 -7.52 -4.24
CA GLY A 523 14.40 -7.08 -2.95
C GLY A 523 15.32 -7.33 -1.76
N THR A 524 14.75 -7.25 -0.56
CA THR A 524 15.45 -7.56 0.70
C THR A 524 14.56 -8.41 1.62
N ILE A 525 15.16 -9.39 2.28
CA ILE A 525 14.59 -10.12 3.40
C ILE A 525 15.57 -10.01 4.57
N SER A 526 15.16 -9.41 5.69
CA SER A 526 16.06 -9.06 6.80
C SER A 526 15.51 -9.42 8.19
N GLY A 527 16.23 -10.25 8.94
CA GLY A 527 15.83 -10.70 10.28
C GLY A 527 14.52 -11.50 10.28
N GLY A 528 13.94 -11.71 11.47
CA GLY A 528 12.72 -12.51 11.63
C GLY A 528 12.94 -14.01 11.38
N GLY A 529 11.85 -14.76 11.16
CA GLY A 529 11.91 -16.19 10.87
C GLY A 529 12.43 -16.54 9.47
N GLU A 530 12.92 -17.76 9.31
CA GLU A 530 13.48 -18.31 8.07
C GLU A 530 12.56 -18.23 6.83
N VAL A 531 13.16 -18.15 5.65
CA VAL A 531 12.54 -18.51 4.37
C VAL A 531 12.50 -20.03 4.28
N ARG A 532 11.31 -20.63 4.29
CA ARG A 532 11.13 -22.08 4.40
C ARG A 532 10.36 -22.66 3.22
N LEU A 533 10.90 -23.73 2.63
CA LEU A 533 10.11 -24.71 1.90
C LEU A 533 9.80 -25.86 2.86
N ALA A 534 8.52 -26.16 3.01
CA ALA A 534 7.99 -27.17 3.92
C ALA A 534 6.86 -27.96 3.23
N GLU A 535 6.46 -29.09 3.80
CA GLU A 535 5.38 -29.91 3.23
C GLU A 535 4.56 -30.55 4.35
N ARG A 536 3.27 -30.73 4.07
CA ARG A 536 2.40 -31.63 4.81
C ARG A 536 1.96 -32.78 3.93
N THR A 537 1.59 -33.89 4.56
CA THR A 537 1.35 -35.18 3.91
C THR A 537 0.02 -35.30 3.19
N GLU A 538 -0.91 -34.34 3.33
CA GLU A 538 -2.21 -34.39 2.64
C GLU A 538 -2.14 -33.96 1.16
N PHE A 539 -1.00 -33.43 0.71
CA PHE A 539 -0.81 -32.88 -0.64
C PHE A 539 0.56 -33.27 -1.24
N PRO A 540 0.71 -33.31 -2.57
CA PRO A 540 2.03 -33.45 -3.21
C PRO A 540 3.00 -32.35 -2.80
N GLY A 541 4.29 -32.66 -2.79
CA GLY A 541 5.36 -31.75 -2.38
C GLY A 541 5.52 -30.51 -3.27
N ASN A 542 6.36 -29.57 -2.84
CA ASN A 542 6.59 -28.33 -3.58
C ASN A 542 7.23 -28.61 -4.94
N ARG A 543 6.79 -27.90 -5.99
CA ARG A 543 7.39 -28.04 -7.33
C ARG A 543 7.55 -26.72 -8.07
N ASP A 544 8.58 -26.64 -8.91
CA ASP A 544 8.81 -25.52 -9.83
C ASP A 544 9.00 -24.19 -9.07
N ILE A 545 9.71 -24.23 -7.95
CA ILE A 545 9.91 -23.07 -7.07
C ILE A 545 11.17 -22.30 -7.51
N THR A 546 11.07 -20.97 -7.60
CA THR A 546 12.21 -20.09 -7.91
C THR A 546 12.35 -18.99 -6.85
N LEU A 547 13.49 -18.93 -6.18
CA LEU A 547 13.90 -17.84 -5.29
C LEU A 547 15.06 -17.08 -5.94
N ARG A 548 14.93 -15.77 -6.20
CA ARG A 548 15.99 -15.04 -6.92
C ARG A 548 16.17 -13.56 -6.58
N ASN A 549 17.34 -13.03 -6.94
CA ASN A 549 17.65 -11.60 -7.07
C ASN A 549 17.53 -10.73 -5.79
N PHE A 550 17.28 -11.29 -4.61
CA PHE A 550 17.15 -10.54 -3.35
C PHE A 550 18.39 -10.63 -2.45
N THR A 551 18.54 -9.65 -1.55
CA THR A 551 19.51 -9.71 -0.45
C THR A 551 18.86 -10.35 0.78
N LEU A 552 19.51 -11.35 1.35
CA LEU A 552 19.14 -12.01 2.60
C LEU A 552 20.07 -11.54 3.71
N VAL A 553 19.52 -11.01 4.79
CA VAL A 553 20.26 -10.40 5.91
C VAL A 553 19.79 -11.01 7.23
N ASP A 554 20.72 -11.47 8.07
CA ASP A 554 20.42 -12.05 9.40
C ASP A 554 19.30 -13.12 9.38
N ASN A 555 19.24 -13.92 8.31
CA ASN A 555 18.15 -14.87 8.04
C ASN A 555 18.71 -16.13 7.33
N ARG A 556 17.87 -17.10 6.98
CA ARG A 556 18.28 -18.32 6.27
C ARG A 556 17.19 -18.83 5.33
N ILE A 557 17.63 -19.50 4.26
CA ILE A 557 16.75 -20.36 3.45
C ILE A 557 16.89 -21.79 3.97
N VAL A 558 15.77 -22.47 4.20
CA VAL A 558 15.71 -23.89 4.58
C VAL A 558 14.73 -24.62 3.67
N GLU A 559 15.24 -25.62 2.96
CA GLU A 559 14.47 -26.61 2.22
C GLU A 559 14.41 -27.91 3.04
N ASN A 560 13.24 -28.26 3.56
CA ASN A 560 13.01 -29.55 4.21
C ASN A 560 11.51 -29.92 4.20
N PRO A 561 11.06 -30.94 3.44
CA PRO A 561 11.87 -31.83 2.57
C PRO A 561 12.34 -31.14 1.27
N CYS A 562 12.96 -31.90 0.37
CA CYS A 562 13.32 -31.44 -0.97
C CYS A 562 12.10 -30.95 -1.76
N ALA A 563 12.26 -29.85 -2.49
CA ALA A 563 11.28 -29.41 -3.48
C ALA A 563 11.69 -29.86 -4.89
N ASP A 564 10.76 -30.46 -5.63
CA ASP A 564 10.97 -30.84 -7.03
C ASP A 564 11.28 -29.56 -7.86
N ASN A 565 12.40 -29.54 -8.59
CA ASN A 565 12.80 -28.40 -9.43
C ASN A 565 12.93 -27.05 -8.67
N LEU A 566 13.64 -27.03 -7.53
CA LEU A 566 14.01 -25.80 -6.82
C LEU A 566 15.19 -25.05 -7.47
N THR A 567 14.89 -23.86 -8.01
CA THR A 567 15.87 -22.89 -8.49
C THR A 567 16.16 -21.82 -7.43
N ILE A 568 17.43 -21.64 -7.06
CA ILE A 568 17.90 -20.53 -6.22
C ILE A 568 19.05 -19.84 -6.95
N THR A 569 18.92 -18.54 -7.29
CA THR A 569 19.91 -17.79 -8.10
C THR A 569 20.01 -16.32 -7.71
N GLY A 570 21.18 -15.70 -7.85
CA GLY A 570 21.33 -14.24 -7.67
C GLY A 570 21.01 -13.70 -6.27
N ILE A 571 21.07 -14.54 -5.23
CA ILE A 571 20.83 -14.11 -3.84
C ILE A 571 22.14 -13.62 -3.22
N THR A 572 22.13 -12.40 -2.67
CA THR A 572 23.24 -11.87 -1.87
C THR A 572 23.05 -12.25 -0.41
N LEU A 573 24.04 -12.87 0.22
CA LEU A 573 23.97 -13.32 1.63
C LEU A 573 24.78 -12.39 2.53
N THR A 574 24.15 -11.87 3.58
CA THR A 574 24.78 -11.10 4.66
C THR A 574 24.43 -11.74 6.00
N ASN A 575 25.42 -12.30 6.71
CA ASN A 575 25.20 -13.09 7.94
C ASN A 575 24.04 -14.11 7.79
N SER A 576 24.01 -14.81 6.66
CA SER A 576 22.88 -15.64 6.22
C SER A 576 23.34 -16.94 5.57
N ALA A 577 22.51 -17.98 5.67
CA ALA A 577 22.82 -19.32 5.19
C ALA A 577 21.72 -19.88 4.27
N ILE A 578 22.08 -20.89 3.47
CA ILE A 578 21.15 -21.67 2.66
C ILE A 578 21.37 -23.14 3.01
N THR A 579 20.37 -23.78 3.63
CA THR A 579 20.34 -25.22 3.85
C THR A 579 19.40 -25.84 2.82
N ARG A 580 19.95 -26.71 1.97
CA ARG A 580 19.17 -27.61 1.11
C ARG A 580 18.96 -28.95 1.79
N CYS A 581 18.08 -29.77 1.20
CA CYS A 581 18.15 -31.22 1.37
C CYS A 581 19.38 -31.82 0.66
#